data_AF-Q87RY7-F1
#
_entry.id   AF-Q87RY7-F1
#
_cell.length_a   1.000
_cell.length_b   1.000
_cell.length_c   1.000
_cell.angle_alpha   90.00
_cell.angle_beta   90.00
_cell.angle_gamma   90.00
#
_symmetry.space_group_name_H-M   'P 1'
#
loop_
_entity.id
_entity.type
_entity.pdbx_description
1 polymer ?
#
loop_
_entity_poly.entity_id
_entity_poly.type
_entity_poly.pdbx_seq_one_letter_code
_entity_poly.pdbx_strand_id
1 'polypeptide(L)'
;MRAYMNLDEFVSNYLTNLSSQLDASNTYLTIFAAVLGAVLGIVLSLLVGWFGGKLKTLSYNRIVRQQLIGLTEDNLMRCRANIGVLNNELLRLRGIDGKMTLSGIAALIDYPTQLLHLPASFRSSELFLLRMQISALNAHHAQLINVVHLRESLSIEIRKAPVGQQEWEIVGLRQEYNRHLKTKYLEIIEFTQALQDYLSIGAWKRFLMNFIPTRKFRKMRDSQAAIPTQNNNASNSTPQQGTEPN
;
A
#
# COMPACT_ATOMS: atom_id res chain seq x y z
N MET A 1 39.51 -17.18 50.58
CA MET A 1 38.43 -16.22 50.23
C MET A 1 38.92 -15.38 49.06
N ARG A 2 38.33 -15.51 47.87
CA ARG A 2 38.61 -14.58 46.76
C ARG A 2 37.78 -13.33 47.00
N ALA A 3 38.44 -12.21 47.26
CA ALA A 3 37.79 -10.91 47.26
C ALA A 3 37.25 -10.66 45.85
N TYR A 4 35.92 -10.58 45.73
CA TYR A 4 35.29 -10.05 44.53
C TYR A 4 35.56 -8.54 44.56
N MET A 5 36.56 -8.10 43.80
CA MET A 5 36.77 -6.68 43.59
C MET A 5 35.55 -6.12 42.86
N ASN A 6 34.90 -5.12 43.45
CA ASN A 6 33.72 -4.52 42.86
C ASN A 6 34.12 -3.77 41.57
N LEU A 7 33.21 -3.69 40.60
CA LEU A 7 33.49 -3.10 39.29
C LEU A 7 33.88 -1.62 39.43
N ASP A 8 33.26 -0.90 40.36
CA ASP A 8 33.59 0.48 40.69
C ASP A 8 34.99 0.63 41.27
N GLU A 9 35.42 -0.33 42.10
CA GLU A 9 36.74 -0.34 42.74
C GLU A 9 37.84 -0.70 41.73
N PHE A 10 37.55 -1.59 40.78
CA PHE A 10 38.41 -1.85 39.63
C PHE A 10 38.57 -0.62 38.74
N VAL A 11 37.46 0.03 38.38
CA VAL A 11 37.48 1.21 37.50
C VAL A 11 38.21 2.37 38.17
N SER A 12 37.96 2.62 39.47
CA SER A 12 38.65 3.65 40.22
C SER A 12 40.17 3.41 40.27
N ASN A 13 40.60 2.21 40.65
CA ASN A 13 42.02 1.85 40.71
C ASN A 13 42.70 1.87 39.34
N TYR A 14 41.98 1.49 38.28
CA TYR A 14 42.48 1.56 36.91
C TYR A 14 42.70 3.02 36.48
N LEU A 15 41.72 3.90 36.72
CA LEU A 15 41.81 5.32 36.35
C LEU A 15 42.91 6.06 37.13
N THR A 16 43.08 5.77 38.43
CA THR A 16 44.15 6.38 39.23
C THR A 16 45.54 5.94 38.77
N ASN A 17 45.72 4.65 38.48
CA ASN A 17 46.99 4.16 37.94
C ASN A 17 47.28 4.74 36.54
N LEU A 18 46.27 4.81 35.69
CA LEU A 18 46.37 5.41 34.37
C LEU A 18 46.77 6.90 34.46
N SER A 19 46.12 7.66 35.35
CA SER A 19 46.45 9.07 35.62
C SER A 19 47.92 9.25 36.01
N SER A 20 48.42 8.40 36.91
CA SER A 20 49.82 8.49 37.36
C SER A 20 50.83 8.22 36.24
N GLN A 21 50.52 7.29 35.32
CA GLN A 21 51.35 6.99 34.15
C GLN A 21 51.32 8.10 33.09
N LEU A 22 50.18 8.77 32.94
CA LEU A 22 50.03 9.91 32.04
C LEU A 22 50.83 11.14 32.52
N ASP A 23 50.82 11.42 33.83
CA ASP A 23 51.59 12.52 34.41
C ASP A 23 53.11 12.27 34.36
N ALA A 24 53.52 11.00 34.37
CA ALA A 24 54.94 10.62 34.41
C ALA A 24 55.67 10.79 33.07
N SER A 25 54.98 10.78 31.92
CA SER A 25 55.66 10.90 30.62
C SER A 25 54.74 11.37 29.48
N ASN A 26 55.26 12.34 28.72
CA ASN A 26 54.64 12.83 27.49
C ASN A 26 54.39 11.72 26.45
N THR A 27 55.17 10.63 26.47
CA THR A 27 54.97 9.49 25.55
C THR A 27 53.67 8.75 25.88
N TYR A 28 53.40 8.49 27.17
CA TYR A 28 52.15 7.83 27.58
C TYR A 28 50.94 8.73 27.34
N LEU A 29 51.07 10.04 27.58
CA LEU A 29 50.04 11.02 27.25
C LEU A 29 49.73 11.03 25.74
N THR A 30 50.76 11.00 24.89
CA THR A 30 50.59 11.00 23.42
C THR A 30 49.92 9.71 22.93
N ILE A 31 50.34 8.55 23.43
CA ILE A 31 49.73 7.26 23.08
C ILE A 31 48.27 7.21 23.55
N PHE A 32 48.00 7.64 24.78
CA PHE A 32 46.63 7.68 25.31
C PHE A 32 45.73 8.60 24.49
N ALA A 33 46.18 9.82 24.18
CA ALA A 33 45.44 10.76 23.35
C ALA A 33 45.17 10.20 21.95
N ALA A 34 46.15 9.52 21.34
CA ALA A 34 45.99 8.88 20.04
C ALA A 34 44.94 7.74 20.07
N VAL A 35 44.99 6.87 21.09
CA VAL A 35 44.03 5.78 21.26
C VAL A 35 42.62 6.32 21.52
N LEU A 36 42.48 7.32 22.39
CA LEU A 36 41.20 7.93 22.71
C LEU A 36 40.59 8.64 21.49
N GLY A 37 41.42 9.37 20.72
CA GLY A 37 41.02 9.97 19.46
C GLY A 37 40.55 8.95 18.42
N ALA A 38 41.26 7.81 18.29
CA ALA A 38 40.86 6.73 17.40
C ALA A 38 39.53 6.09 17.80
N VAL A 39 39.35 5.80 19.10
CA VAL A 39 38.11 5.22 19.63
C VAL A 39 36.93 6.17 19.41
N LEU A 40 37.08 7.45 19.77
CA LEU A 40 36.02 8.46 19.54
C LEU A 40 35.71 8.63 18.05
N GLY A 41 36.73 8.65 17.18
CA GLY A 41 36.56 8.75 15.73
C GLY A 41 35.75 7.59 15.15
N ILE A 42 36.04 6.35 15.59
CA ILE A 42 35.29 5.15 15.19
C ILE A 42 33.85 5.23 15.69
N VAL A 43 33.64 5.55 16.96
CA VAL A 43 32.29 5.64 17.56
C VAL A 43 31.45 6.70 16.87
N LEU A 44 32.00 7.89 16.63
CA LEU A 44 31.31 8.97 15.91
C LEU A 44 30.97 8.56 14.47
N SER A 45 31.91 7.91 13.77
CA SER A 45 31.68 7.44 12.39
C SER A 45 30.55 6.42 12.32
N LEU A 46 30.50 5.48 13.27
CA LEU A 46 29.42 4.49 13.39
C LEU A 46 28.08 5.16 13.69
N LEU A 47 28.05 6.13 14.60
CA LEU A 47 26.84 6.88 14.94
C LEU A 47 26.33 7.68 13.73
N VAL A 48 27.20 8.43 13.05
CA VAL A 48 26.82 9.21 11.86
C VAL A 48 26.32 8.30 10.74
N GLY A 49 26.99 7.16 10.50
CA GLY A 49 26.54 6.16 9.53
C GLY A 49 25.17 5.58 9.88
N TRP A 50 24.95 5.23 11.14
CA TRP A 50 23.69 4.67 11.62
C TRP A 50 22.52 5.67 11.57
N PHE A 51 22.73 6.89 12.08
CA PHE A 51 21.74 7.97 12.02
C PHE A 51 21.46 8.39 10.58
N GLY A 52 22.50 8.54 9.75
CA GLY A 52 22.37 8.86 8.33
C GLY A 52 21.56 7.81 7.56
N GLY A 53 21.81 6.53 7.82
CA GLY A 53 21.04 5.42 7.25
C GLY A 53 19.56 5.48 7.66
N LYS A 54 19.29 5.63 8.96
CA LYS A 54 17.92 5.75 9.49
C LYS A 54 17.15 6.93 8.90
N LEU A 55 17.79 8.10 8.76
CA LEU A 55 17.17 9.29 8.18
C LEU A 55 16.84 9.10 6.70
N LYS A 56 17.75 8.48 5.92
CA LYS A 56 17.47 8.14 4.51
C LYS A 56 16.26 7.24 4.40
N THR A 57 16.16 6.20 5.21
CA THR A 57 15.01 5.29 5.20
C THR A 57 13.70 5.98 5.59
N LEU A 58 13.72 6.88 6.58
CA LEU A 58 12.55 7.71 6.93
C LEU A 58 12.14 8.63 5.78
N SER A 59 13.10 9.19 5.05
CA SER A 59 12.87 10.00 3.86
C SER A 59 12.17 9.19 2.76
N TYR A 60 12.66 7.98 2.46
CA TYR A 60 12.02 7.09 1.49
C TYR A 60 10.59 6.70 1.90
N ASN A 61 10.36 6.37 3.18
CA ASN A 61 9.02 6.11 3.69
C ASN A 61 8.08 7.31 3.50
N ARG A 62 8.59 8.54 3.63
CA ARG A 62 7.82 9.76 3.38
C ARG A 62 7.49 9.93 1.89
N ILE A 63 8.45 9.71 1.01
CA ILE A 63 8.27 9.80 -0.45
C ILE A 63 7.20 8.81 -0.91
N VAL A 64 7.31 7.54 -0.49
CA VAL A 64 6.33 6.50 -0.85
C VAL A 64 4.93 6.87 -0.39
N ARG A 65 4.78 7.44 0.82
CA ARG A 65 3.47 7.92 1.30
C ARG A 65 2.94 9.06 0.45
N GLN A 66 3.77 10.02 0.07
CA GLN A 66 3.34 11.13 -0.79
C GLN A 66 2.89 10.63 -2.16
N GLN A 67 3.60 9.65 -2.74
CA GLN A 67 3.19 9.01 -3.99
C GLN A 67 1.86 8.28 -3.85
N LEU A 68 1.67 7.50 -2.77
CA LEU A 68 0.40 6.82 -2.51
C LEU A 68 -0.74 7.82 -2.27
N ILE A 69 -0.49 8.93 -1.56
CA ILE A 69 -1.49 10.00 -1.37
C ILE A 69 -1.90 10.58 -2.73
N GLY A 70 -0.93 10.94 -3.58
CA GLY A 70 -1.22 11.45 -4.92
C GLY A 70 -2.02 10.45 -5.77
N LEU A 71 -1.69 9.16 -5.71
CA LEU A 71 -2.45 8.11 -6.39
C LEU A 71 -3.88 7.96 -5.85
N THR A 72 -4.07 8.02 -4.52
CA THR A 72 -5.41 7.97 -3.93
C THR A 72 -6.25 9.18 -4.33
N GLU A 73 -5.65 10.37 -4.40
CA GLU A 73 -6.34 11.59 -4.81
C GLU A 73 -6.77 11.53 -6.28
N ASP A 74 -5.87 11.10 -7.19
CA ASP A 74 -6.21 10.95 -8.60
C ASP A 74 -7.34 9.92 -8.81
N ASN A 75 -7.25 8.77 -8.14
CA ASN A 75 -8.30 7.75 -8.22
C ASN A 75 -9.64 8.24 -7.66
N LEU A 76 -9.66 9.01 -6.55
CA LEU A 76 -10.88 9.62 -6.04
C LEU A 76 -11.49 10.61 -7.04
N MET A 77 -10.68 11.42 -7.70
CA MET A 77 -11.13 12.37 -8.71
C MET A 77 -11.72 11.64 -9.93
N ARG A 78 -11.05 10.59 -10.42
CA ARG A 78 -11.53 9.73 -11.51
C ARG A 78 -12.84 9.04 -11.16
N CYS A 79 -12.95 8.46 -9.97
CA CYS A 79 -14.19 7.84 -9.50
C CYS A 79 -15.35 8.85 -9.47
N ARG A 80 -15.12 10.06 -8.92
CA ARG A 80 -16.15 11.12 -8.87
C ARG A 80 -16.57 11.57 -10.27
N ALA A 81 -15.62 11.76 -11.18
CA ALA A 81 -15.90 12.09 -12.57
C ALA A 81 -16.73 10.99 -13.27
N ASN A 82 -16.33 9.73 -13.11
CA ASN A 82 -17.04 8.57 -13.67
C ASN A 82 -18.46 8.44 -13.10
N ILE A 83 -18.66 8.66 -11.80
CA ILE A 83 -20.00 8.72 -11.19
C ILE A 83 -20.83 9.85 -11.81
N GLY A 84 -20.23 11.01 -12.07
CA GLY A 84 -20.89 12.12 -12.76
C GLY A 84 -21.38 11.73 -14.16
N VAL A 85 -20.52 11.06 -14.95
CA VAL A 85 -20.87 10.50 -16.26
C VAL A 85 -22.02 9.51 -16.16
N LEU A 86 -21.91 8.53 -15.25
CA LEU A 86 -22.93 7.51 -15.05
C LEU A 86 -24.27 8.11 -14.60
N ASN A 87 -24.27 9.11 -13.73
CA ASN A 87 -25.48 9.81 -13.31
C ASN A 87 -26.16 10.53 -14.48
N ASN A 88 -25.38 11.22 -15.31
CA ASN A 88 -25.90 11.91 -16.50
C ASN A 88 -26.56 10.90 -17.45
N GLU A 89 -25.90 9.77 -17.71
CA GLU A 89 -26.45 8.72 -18.55
C GLU A 89 -27.71 8.08 -17.95
N LEU A 90 -27.71 7.76 -16.66
CA LEU A 90 -28.87 7.20 -15.98
C LEU A 90 -30.07 8.15 -15.98
N LEU A 91 -29.84 9.46 -15.89
CA LEU A 91 -30.90 10.47 -15.98
C LEU A 91 -31.45 10.58 -17.41
N ARG A 92 -30.59 10.61 -18.42
CA ARG A 92 -31.01 10.69 -19.84
C ARG A 92 -31.76 9.45 -20.30
N LEU A 93 -31.33 8.26 -19.87
CA LEU A 93 -32.03 7.00 -20.16
C LEU A 93 -33.38 6.87 -19.45
N ARG A 94 -33.65 7.68 -18.42
CA ARG A 94 -34.93 7.70 -17.70
C ARG A 94 -35.94 8.70 -18.29
N GLY A 95 -35.49 9.59 -19.18
CA GLY A 95 -36.30 10.63 -19.81
C GLY A 95 -36.87 10.22 -21.17
N ILE A 96 -37.83 11.01 -21.67
CA ILE A 96 -38.57 10.81 -22.93
C ILE A 96 -37.63 10.78 -24.15
N ASP A 97 -36.45 11.39 -24.05
CA ASP A 97 -35.52 11.56 -25.17
C ASP A 97 -34.72 10.30 -25.54
N GLY A 98 -34.62 9.29 -24.66
CA GLY A 98 -33.95 7.99 -24.92
C GLY A 98 -32.50 8.06 -25.42
N LYS A 99 -31.91 9.26 -25.51
CA LYS A 99 -30.66 9.51 -26.22
C LYS A 99 -29.47 9.17 -25.35
N MET A 100 -28.92 8.01 -25.65
CA MET A 100 -27.69 7.49 -25.08
C MET A 100 -26.50 8.40 -25.43
N THR A 101 -25.76 8.86 -24.43
CA THR A 101 -24.46 9.51 -24.65
C THR A 101 -23.35 8.47 -24.64
N LEU A 102 -22.41 8.57 -25.59
CA LEU A 102 -21.19 7.77 -25.57
C LEU A 102 -20.10 8.46 -24.75
N SER A 103 -20.35 8.59 -23.46
CA SER A 103 -19.34 9.07 -22.55
C SER A 103 -18.46 7.90 -22.13
N GLY A 104 -17.16 8.03 -22.39
CA GLY A 104 -16.15 7.09 -21.91
C GLY A 104 -16.04 7.14 -20.39
N ILE A 105 -15.58 6.04 -19.82
CA ILE A 105 -15.27 5.92 -18.39
C ILE A 105 -13.75 5.98 -18.25
N ALA A 106 -13.24 6.89 -17.42
CA ALA A 106 -11.81 6.99 -17.18
C ALA A 106 -11.30 5.76 -16.42
N ALA A 107 -10.21 5.15 -16.88
CA ALA A 107 -9.58 4.04 -16.17
C ALA A 107 -8.98 4.51 -14.84
N LEU A 108 -9.08 3.67 -13.81
CA LEU A 108 -8.39 3.89 -12.54
C LEU A 108 -6.91 3.53 -12.67
N ILE A 109 -6.06 4.16 -11.86
CA ILE A 109 -4.63 3.86 -11.79
C ILE A 109 -4.40 2.80 -10.72
N ASP A 110 -3.75 1.69 -11.09
CA ASP A 110 -3.31 0.69 -10.14
C ASP A 110 -2.20 1.20 -9.21
N TYR A 111 -2.26 0.79 -7.96
CA TYR A 111 -1.25 1.11 -6.97
C TYR A 111 -0.04 0.20 -7.18
N PRO A 112 1.15 0.74 -7.52
CA PRO A 112 2.32 -0.09 -7.78
C PRO A 112 2.81 -0.72 -6.47
N THR A 113 2.83 -2.05 -6.41
CA THR A 113 3.28 -2.78 -5.22
C THR A 113 4.77 -2.58 -4.96
N GLN A 114 5.55 -2.28 -6.00
CA GLN A 114 6.99 -1.98 -5.92
C GLN A 114 7.29 -0.79 -5.02
N LEU A 115 6.35 0.16 -4.85
CA LEU A 115 6.51 1.31 -3.96
C LEU A 115 6.74 0.89 -2.50
N LEU A 116 6.30 -0.30 -2.11
CA LEU A 116 6.43 -0.82 -0.75
C LEU A 116 7.69 -1.67 -0.55
N HIS A 117 8.55 -1.79 -1.56
CA HIS A 117 9.83 -2.49 -1.47
C HIS A 117 10.98 -1.52 -1.17
N LEU A 118 12.18 -2.07 -0.93
CA LEU A 118 13.40 -1.29 -0.69
C LEU A 118 13.56 -0.20 -1.76
N PRO A 119 13.91 1.04 -1.38
CA PRO A 119 14.60 1.43 -0.14
C PRO A 119 13.69 1.87 1.02
N ALA A 120 12.36 1.78 0.89
CA ALA A 120 11.46 2.04 2.00
C ALA A 120 11.53 0.91 3.06
N SER A 121 11.56 1.26 4.34
CA SER A 121 11.43 0.31 5.45
C SER A 121 10.27 0.69 6.35
N PHE A 122 9.07 0.33 5.92
CA PHE A 122 7.90 0.36 6.79
C PHE A 122 8.04 -0.71 7.88
N ARG A 123 7.41 -0.47 9.02
CA ARG A 123 7.27 -1.53 10.03
C ARG A 123 6.45 -2.69 9.45
N SER A 124 6.70 -3.92 9.90
CA SER A 124 6.04 -5.12 9.38
C SER A 124 4.50 -5.04 9.44
N SER A 125 3.94 -4.56 10.55
CA SER A 125 2.48 -4.37 10.72
C SER A 125 1.90 -3.37 9.72
N GLU A 126 2.57 -2.24 9.55
CA GLU A 126 2.17 -1.20 8.62
C GLU A 126 2.30 -1.66 7.17
N LEU A 127 3.40 -2.33 6.84
CA LEU A 127 3.63 -2.90 5.52
C LEU A 127 2.54 -3.92 5.16
N PHE A 128 2.18 -4.78 6.10
CA PHE A 128 1.10 -5.75 5.93
C PHE A 128 -0.23 -5.06 5.62
N LEU A 129 -0.63 -4.06 6.42
CA LEU A 129 -1.87 -3.32 6.19
C LEU A 129 -1.89 -2.60 4.84
N LEU A 130 -0.79 -1.93 4.48
CA LEU A 130 -0.68 -1.23 3.20
C LEU A 130 -0.77 -2.20 2.03
N ARG A 131 -0.07 -3.34 2.08
CA ARG A 131 -0.15 -4.38 1.02
C ARG A 131 -1.55 -4.95 0.90
N MET A 132 -2.19 -5.25 2.03
CA MET A 132 -3.54 -5.79 2.05
C MET A 132 -4.54 -4.82 1.40
N GLN A 133 -4.48 -3.53 1.77
CA GLN A 133 -5.36 -2.50 1.20
C GLN A 133 -5.09 -2.24 -0.29
N ILE A 134 -3.82 -2.13 -0.69
CA ILE A 134 -3.44 -1.94 -2.09
C ILE A 134 -3.88 -3.14 -2.95
N SER A 135 -3.67 -4.36 -2.46
CA SER A 135 -4.10 -5.56 -3.17
C SER A 135 -5.62 -5.61 -3.34
N ALA A 136 -6.38 -5.17 -2.33
CA ALA A 136 -7.84 -5.10 -2.40
C ALA A 136 -8.30 -4.09 -3.45
N LEU A 137 -7.71 -2.89 -3.44
CA LEU A 137 -8.02 -1.83 -4.39
C LEU A 137 -7.70 -2.23 -5.84
N ASN A 138 -6.52 -2.81 -6.08
CA ASN A 138 -6.15 -3.32 -7.40
C ASN A 138 -7.08 -4.45 -7.86
N ALA A 139 -7.55 -5.32 -6.95
CA ALA A 139 -8.55 -6.33 -7.30
C ALA A 139 -9.89 -5.71 -7.72
N HIS A 140 -10.34 -4.67 -7.01
CA HIS A 140 -11.53 -3.90 -7.41
C HIS A 140 -11.33 -3.20 -8.76
N HIS A 141 -10.17 -2.61 -9.02
CA HIS A 141 -9.86 -2.01 -10.32
C HIS A 141 -9.93 -3.04 -11.45
N ALA A 142 -9.31 -4.22 -11.26
CA ALA A 142 -9.33 -5.30 -12.24
C ALA A 142 -10.76 -5.80 -12.54
N GLN A 143 -11.60 -5.95 -11.50
CA GLN A 143 -13.02 -6.28 -11.69
C GLN A 143 -13.74 -5.22 -12.54
N LEU A 144 -13.41 -3.95 -12.32
CA LEU A 144 -14.07 -2.83 -12.96
C LEU A 144 -13.73 -2.73 -14.46
N ILE A 145 -12.50 -3.07 -14.86
CA ILE A 145 -12.09 -3.14 -16.28
C ILE A 145 -13.04 -4.02 -17.08
N ASN A 146 -13.35 -5.22 -16.58
CA ASN A 146 -14.24 -6.16 -17.27
C ASN A 146 -15.66 -5.60 -17.43
N VAL A 147 -16.19 -4.97 -16.37
CA VAL A 147 -17.55 -4.40 -16.40
C VAL A 147 -17.62 -3.19 -17.33
N VAL A 148 -16.58 -2.35 -17.36
CA VAL A 148 -16.49 -1.21 -18.30
C VAL A 148 -16.41 -1.70 -19.74
N HIS A 149 -15.61 -2.73 -20.02
CA HIS A 149 -15.53 -3.33 -21.35
C HIS A 149 -16.88 -3.91 -21.80
N LEU A 150 -17.59 -4.62 -20.93
CA LEU A 150 -18.94 -5.13 -21.23
C LEU A 150 -19.92 -3.99 -21.54
N ARG A 151 -19.89 -2.90 -20.77
CA ARG A 151 -20.70 -1.70 -21.05
C ARG A 151 -20.35 -1.08 -22.41
N GLU A 152 -19.08 -1.01 -22.77
CA GLU A 152 -18.64 -0.49 -24.07
C GLU A 152 -19.09 -1.39 -25.22
N SER A 153 -19.01 -2.72 -25.06
CA SER A 153 -19.55 -3.69 -26.02
C SER A 153 -21.05 -3.52 -26.23
N LEU A 154 -21.83 -3.41 -25.16
CA LEU A 154 -23.27 -3.15 -25.23
C LEU A 154 -23.58 -1.83 -25.96
N SER A 155 -22.72 -0.82 -25.83
CA SER A 155 -22.86 0.44 -26.55
C SER A 155 -22.66 0.28 -28.06
N ILE A 156 -21.81 -0.64 -28.48
CA ILE A 156 -21.60 -1.00 -29.89
C ILE A 156 -22.77 -1.84 -30.40
N GLU A 157 -23.27 -2.79 -29.60
CA GLU A 157 -24.40 -3.64 -29.97
C GLU A 157 -25.69 -2.84 -30.15
N ILE A 158 -25.97 -1.88 -29.27
CA ILE A 158 -27.13 -0.97 -29.41
C ILE A 158 -27.07 -0.19 -30.72
N ARG A 159 -25.88 0.22 -31.18
CA ARG A 159 -25.73 0.90 -32.48
C ARG A 159 -26.05 0.02 -33.68
N LYS A 160 -26.00 -1.31 -33.52
CA LYS A 160 -26.25 -2.30 -34.57
C LYS A 160 -27.67 -2.87 -34.51
N ALA A 161 -28.37 -2.71 -33.39
CA ALA A 161 -29.68 -3.29 -33.19
C ALA A 161 -30.73 -2.60 -34.08
N PRO A 162 -31.62 -3.36 -34.74
CA PRO A 162 -32.77 -2.78 -35.43
C PRO A 162 -33.72 -2.11 -34.44
N VAL A 163 -34.27 -0.97 -34.84
CA VAL A 163 -35.18 -0.16 -34.01
C VAL A 163 -36.40 -0.99 -33.60
N GLY A 164 -36.64 -1.14 -32.30
CA GLY A 164 -37.74 -1.97 -31.79
C GLY A 164 -37.45 -2.63 -30.44
N GLN A 165 -38.11 -3.77 -30.19
CA GLN A 165 -38.10 -4.45 -28.88
C GLN A 165 -36.69 -4.89 -28.43
N GLN A 166 -35.84 -5.28 -29.37
CA GLN A 166 -34.45 -5.68 -29.12
C GLN A 166 -33.57 -4.49 -28.70
N GLU A 167 -33.81 -3.29 -29.24
CA GLU A 167 -33.11 -2.07 -28.80
C GLU A 167 -33.45 -1.74 -27.34
N TRP A 168 -34.72 -1.85 -26.94
CA TRP A 168 -35.17 -1.61 -25.57
C TRP A 168 -34.55 -2.57 -24.55
N GLU A 169 -34.43 -3.85 -24.89
CA GLU A 169 -33.80 -4.86 -24.02
C GLU A 169 -32.33 -4.55 -23.77
N ILE A 170 -31.56 -4.25 -24.83
CA ILE A 170 -30.13 -3.97 -24.71
C ILE A 170 -29.90 -2.62 -23.99
N VAL A 171 -30.75 -1.62 -24.22
CA VAL A 171 -30.74 -0.35 -23.47
C VAL A 171 -31.04 -0.59 -21.98
N GLY A 172 -32.00 -1.46 -21.65
CA GLY A 172 -32.29 -1.88 -20.28
C GLY A 172 -31.08 -2.52 -19.60
N LEU A 173 -30.42 -3.46 -20.27
CA LEU A 173 -29.17 -4.07 -19.79
C LEU A 173 -28.10 -3.01 -19.53
N ARG A 174 -27.89 -2.06 -20.45
CA ARG A 174 -26.93 -0.97 -20.23
C ARG A 174 -27.28 -0.13 -18.99
N GLN A 175 -28.55 0.10 -18.71
CA GLN A 175 -28.97 0.82 -17.51
C GLN A 175 -28.59 0.06 -16.23
N GLU A 176 -28.75 -1.25 -16.20
CA GLU A 176 -28.33 -2.10 -15.08
C GLU A 176 -26.82 -2.07 -14.87
N TYR A 177 -26.04 -2.20 -15.95
CA TYR A 177 -24.58 -2.07 -15.89
C TYR A 177 -24.15 -0.70 -15.38
N ASN A 178 -24.79 0.39 -15.82
CA ASN A 178 -24.51 1.73 -15.34
C ASN A 178 -24.81 1.88 -13.83
N ARG A 179 -25.89 1.28 -13.32
CA ARG A 179 -26.18 1.25 -11.88
C ARG A 179 -25.14 0.43 -11.11
N HIS A 180 -24.77 -0.73 -11.63
CA HIS A 180 -23.76 -1.60 -11.01
C HIS A 180 -22.39 -0.90 -10.93
N LEU A 181 -21.93 -0.29 -12.02
CA LEU A 181 -20.70 0.49 -12.07
C LEU A 181 -20.72 1.64 -11.07
N LYS A 182 -21.84 2.36 -10.94
CA LYS A 182 -21.97 3.45 -9.97
C LYS A 182 -21.77 2.94 -8.54
N THR A 183 -22.40 1.82 -8.17
CA THR A 183 -22.22 1.20 -6.86
C THR A 183 -20.76 0.81 -6.62
N LYS A 184 -20.12 0.18 -7.61
CA LYS A 184 -18.70 -0.20 -7.52
C LYS A 184 -17.77 1.00 -7.36
N TYR A 185 -18.02 2.10 -8.06
CA TYR A 185 -17.23 3.32 -7.87
C TYR A 185 -17.41 3.94 -6.48
N LEU A 186 -18.60 3.85 -5.89
CA LEU A 186 -18.83 4.30 -4.51
C LEU A 186 -18.07 3.44 -3.51
N GLU A 187 -18.10 2.11 -3.66
CA GLU A 187 -17.31 1.18 -2.83
C GLU A 187 -15.81 1.51 -2.93
N ILE A 188 -15.29 1.72 -4.14
CA ILE A 188 -13.87 2.08 -4.35
C ILE A 188 -13.54 3.42 -3.71
N ILE A 189 -14.43 4.41 -3.76
CA ILE A 189 -14.24 5.69 -3.05
C ILE A 189 -14.10 5.44 -1.55
N GLU A 190 -14.94 4.62 -0.93
CA GLU A 190 -14.85 4.32 0.50
C GLU A 190 -13.51 3.69 0.87
N PHE A 191 -13.05 2.68 0.11
CA PHE A 191 -11.76 2.03 0.33
C PHE A 191 -10.58 2.98 0.08
N THR A 192 -10.66 3.80 -0.96
CA THR A 192 -9.60 4.75 -1.32
C THR A 192 -9.50 5.87 -0.27
N GLN A 193 -10.64 6.38 0.20
CA GLN A 193 -10.70 7.38 1.26
C GLN A 193 -10.14 6.84 2.57
N ALA A 194 -10.44 5.58 2.91
CA ALA A 194 -9.88 4.92 4.09
C ALA A 194 -8.35 4.78 4.01
N LEU A 195 -7.80 4.45 2.84
CA LEU A 195 -6.36 4.41 2.62
C LEU A 195 -5.75 5.82 2.71
N GLN A 196 -6.36 6.83 2.11
CA GLN A 196 -5.93 8.23 2.20
C GLN A 196 -5.90 8.74 3.65
N ASP A 197 -6.95 8.44 4.42
CA ASP A 197 -7.06 8.75 5.85
C ASP A 197 -5.92 8.09 6.64
N TYR A 198 -5.55 6.85 6.31
CA TYR A 198 -4.43 6.16 6.95
C TYR A 198 -3.06 6.76 6.60
N LEU A 199 -2.86 7.12 5.34
CA LEU A 199 -1.61 7.70 4.84
C LEU A 199 -1.36 9.11 5.41
N SER A 200 -2.43 9.87 5.66
CA SER A 200 -2.37 11.23 6.20
C SER A 200 -2.17 11.31 7.72
N ILE A 201 -2.27 10.19 8.46
CA ILE A 201 -2.03 10.16 9.92
C ILE A 201 -0.59 10.62 10.22
N GLY A 202 -0.41 11.52 11.18
CA GLY A 202 0.93 11.95 11.62
C GLY A 202 1.78 10.81 12.19
N ALA A 203 3.11 10.92 12.09
CA ALA A 203 4.04 9.86 12.52
C ALA A 203 3.83 9.41 13.99
N TRP A 204 3.54 10.36 14.89
CA TRP A 204 3.29 10.10 16.30
C TRP A 204 1.99 9.31 16.55
N LYS A 205 0.91 9.68 15.86
CA LYS A 205 -0.39 9.01 15.96
C LYS A 205 -0.35 7.61 15.34
N ARG A 206 0.48 7.39 14.29
CA ARG A 206 0.78 6.06 13.74
C ARG A 206 1.57 5.18 14.69
N PHE A 207 2.54 5.75 15.41
CA PHE A 207 3.29 5.01 16.43
C PHE A 207 2.35 4.48 17.53
N LEU A 208 1.40 5.31 17.99
CA LEU A 208 0.39 4.92 18.99
C LEU A 208 -0.65 3.93 18.45
N MET A 209 -1.15 4.12 17.22
CA MET A 209 -2.09 3.18 16.58
C MET A 209 -1.49 1.80 16.35
N ASN A 210 -0.17 1.67 16.20
CA ASN A 210 0.48 0.37 16.09
C ASN A 210 0.39 -0.47 17.38
N PHE A 211 0.06 0.13 18.53
CA PHE A 211 -0.18 -0.59 19.79
C PHE A 211 -1.67 -0.87 20.05
N ILE A 212 -2.59 -0.30 19.26
CA ILE A 212 -4.04 -0.41 19.47
C ILE A 212 -4.71 -0.89 18.17
N PRO A 213 -5.31 -2.09 18.11
CA PRO A 213 -6.04 -2.53 16.93
C PRO A 213 -7.25 -1.63 16.71
N THR A 214 -7.14 -0.67 15.81
CA THR A 214 -8.20 0.30 15.52
C THR A 214 -9.42 -0.39 14.90
N ARG A 215 -10.61 -0.18 15.50
CA ARG A 215 -11.91 -0.78 15.11
C ARG A 215 -12.24 -0.70 13.61
N LYS A 216 -11.78 0.34 12.90
CA LYS A 216 -12.00 0.47 11.43
C LYS A 216 -11.26 -0.60 10.61
N PHE A 217 -10.09 -1.06 11.05
CA PHE A 217 -9.34 -2.13 10.37
C PHE A 217 -9.93 -3.51 10.61
N ARG A 218 -10.64 -3.70 11.74
CA ARG A 218 -11.38 -4.93 12.02
C ARG A 218 -12.50 -5.11 10.99
N LYS A 219 -13.31 -4.07 10.75
CA LYS A 219 -14.33 -4.08 9.68
C LYS A 219 -13.76 -4.41 8.30
N MET A 220 -12.61 -3.87 7.92
CA MET A 220 -11.99 -4.15 6.62
C MET A 220 -11.45 -5.58 6.50
N ARG A 221 -10.84 -6.10 7.57
CA ARG A 221 -10.41 -7.51 7.66
C ARG A 221 -11.61 -8.46 7.56
N ASP A 222 -12.69 -8.12 8.26
CA ASP A 222 -13.91 -8.93 8.31
C ASP A 222 -14.68 -8.88 6.97
N SER A 223 -14.69 -7.73 6.27
CA SER A 223 -15.25 -7.60 4.91
C SER A 223 -14.49 -8.44 3.86
N GLN A 224 -13.19 -8.68 4.04
CA GLN A 224 -12.38 -9.51 3.13
C GLN A 224 -12.51 -11.01 3.40
N ALA A 225 -12.78 -11.43 4.64
CA ALA A 225 -13.15 -12.82 4.92
C ALA A 225 -14.45 -13.24 4.19
N ALA A 226 -15.26 -12.28 3.76
CA ALA A 226 -16.46 -12.47 2.97
C ALA A 226 -16.24 -12.39 1.44
N ILE A 227 -15.05 -12.05 0.96
CA ILE A 227 -14.72 -12.13 -0.47
C ILE A 227 -14.20 -13.54 -0.73
N PRO A 228 -14.91 -14.39 -1.50
CA PRO A 228 -14.41 -15.71 -1.81
C PRO A 228 -13.11 -15.55 -2.60
N THR A 229 -12.00 -15.97 -2.00
CA THR A 229 -10.80 -16.35 -2.74
C THR A 229 -11.24 -17.37 -3.79
N GLN A 230 -11.31 -16.95 -5.06
CA GLN A 230 -11.26 -17.88 -6.17
C GLN A 230 -9.91 -18.58 -6.07
N ASN A 231 -9.95 -19.73 -5.40
CA ASN A 231 -8.83 -20.63 -5.27
C ASN A 231 -8.67 -21.27 -6.65
N ASN A 232 -7.68 -20.82 -7.41
CA ASN A 232 -7.22 -21.48 -8.63
C ASN A 232 -6.58 -22.82 -8.24
N ASN A 233 -7.42 -23.81 -7.93
CA ASN A 233 -7.08 -25.22 -8.08
C ASN A 233 -7.91 -25.75 -9.25
N ALA A 234 -7.56 -25.26 -10.45
CA ALA A 234 -7.86 -26.01 -11.66
C ALA A 234 -7.01 -27.29 -11.62
N SER A 235 -7.69 -28.36 -11.25
CA SER A 235 -7.39 -29.75 -11.57
C SER A 235 -6.32 -29.93 -12.66
N ASN A 236 -5.12 -30.33 -12.22
CA ASN A 236 -4.20 -31.10 -13.07
C ASN A 236 -4.87 -32.45 -13.35
N SER A 237 -5.56 -32.56 -14.48
CA SER A 237 -5.88 -33.84 -15.10
C SER A 237 -5.11 -33.94 -16.41
N THR A 238 -3.91 -34.51 -16.31
CA THR A 238 -3.15 -35.05 -17.43
C THR A 238 -4.00 -36.10 -18.14
N PRO A 239 -4.18 -36.08 -19.47
CA PRO A 239 -4.79 -37.20 -20.17
C PRO A 239 -3.79 -38.36 -20.21
N GLN A 240 -4.09 -39.45 -19.50
CA GLN A 240 -3.40 -40.73 -19.70
C GLN A 240 -3.85 -41.32 -21.04
N GLN A 241 -2.86 -41.50 -21.90
CA GLN A 241 -2.92 -42.18 -23.19
C GLN A 241 -3.25 -43.66 -22.96
N GLY A 242 -4.46 -44.07 -23.33
CA GLY A 242 -4.88 -45.47 -23.33
C GLY A 242 -4.33 -46.17 -24.56
N THR A 243 -3.47 -47.17 -24.32
CA THR A 243 -3.04 -48.18 -25.30
C THR A 243 -4.20 -49.13 -25.58
N GLU A 244 -4.61 -49.23 -26.85
CA GLU A 244 -5.43 -50.34 -27.35
C GLU A 244 -4.56 -51.62 -27.47
N PRO A 245 -5.11 -52.80 -27.15
CA PRO A 245 -4.56 -54.06 -27.64
C PRO A 245 -5.38 -54.61 -28.83
N ASN A 246 -4.68 -54.91 -29.92
CA ASN A 246 -4.91 -56.05 -30.81
C ASN A 246 -3.56 -56.69 -31.12
#